data_AF-A0A4Q3UMV0-F1
#
_entry.id   AF-A0A4Q3UMV0-F1
#
_cell.length_a   1.000
_cell.length_b   1.000
_cell.length_c   1.000
_cell.angle_alpha   90.00
_cell.angle_beta   90.00
_cell.angle_gamma   90.00
#
_symmetry.space_group_name_H-M   'P 1'
#
loop_
_entity.id
_entity.type
_entity.pdbx_description
1 polymer ?
#
loop_
_entity_poly.entity_id
_entity_poly.type
_entity_poly.pdbx_seq_one_letter_code
_entity_poly.pdbx_strand_id
1 'polypeptide(L)' 'MMPMQAIMKRLLDILISVCGLIILMPLIIFVAIRVYFSSNGSILYLQERVGYKGRKFTIKKF' A
#
# COMPACT_ATOMS: atom_id res chain seq x y z
N MET A 1 -6.90 -7.36 -22.28
CA MET A 1 -6.36 -8.45 -21.43
C MET A 1 -7.41 -9.54 -21.40
N MET A 2 -7.04 -10.78 -21.67
CA MET A 2 -7.99 -11.90 -21.59
C MET A 2 -8.53 -11.98 -20.14
N PRO A 3 -9.81 -12.33 -19.92
CA PRO A 3 -10.41 -12.38 -18.59
C PRO A 3 -9.56 -13.19 -17.59
N MET A 4 -9.02 -14.33 -18.04
CA MET A 4 -8.15 -15.20 -17.26
C MET A 4 -6.84 -14.53 -16.82
N GLN A 5 -6.22 -13.72 -17.70
CA GLN A 5 -4.99 -13.01 -17.38
C GLN A 5 -5.21 -11.97 -16.26
N ALA A 6 -6.37 -11.28 -16.28
CA ALA A 6 -6.71 -10.28 -15.27
C ALA A 6 -6.94 -10.89 -13.89
N ILE A 7 -7.60 -12.05 -13.84
CA ILE A 7 -7.81 -12.80 -12.59
C ILE A 7 -6.46 -13.26 -12.03
N MET A 8 -5.59 -13.86 -12.85
CA MET A 8 -4.28 -14.32 -12.43
C MET A 8 -3.40 -13.19 -11.91
N LYS A 9 -3.38 -12.04 -12.60
CA LYS A 9 -2.65 -10.85 -12.15
C LYS A 9 -3.15 -10.36 -10.79
N ARG A 10 -4.47 -10.34 -10.59
CA ARG A 10 -5.06 -9.90 -9.33
C ARG A 10 -4.71 -10.83 -8.18
N LEU A 11 -4.73 -12.14 -8.40
CA LEU A 11 -4.31 -13.12 -7.40
C LEU A 11 -2.83 -12.93 -7.03
N LEU A 12 -1.96 -12.80 -8.03
CA LEU A 12 -0.54 -12.56 -7.81
C LEU A 12 -0.28 -11.27 -7.03
N ASP A 13 -0.97 -10.18 -7.37
CA ASP A 13 -0.84 -8.90 -6.68
C ASP A 13 -1.22 -9.00 -5.21
N ILE A 14 -2.29 -9.73 -4.88
CA ILE A 14 -2.71 -9.94 -3.50
C ILE A 14 -1.68 -10.78 -2.75
N LEU A 15 -1.25 -11.91 -3.33
CA LEU A 15 -0.29 -12.82 -2.69
C LEU A 15 1.04 -12.13 -2.39
N ILE A 16 1.63 -11.48 -3.40
CA ILE A 16 2.90 -10.76 -3.24
C ILE A 16 2.76 -9.61 -2.23
N SER A 17 1.65 -8.86 -2.28
CA SER A 17 1.43 -7.76 -1.33
C SER A 17 1.31 -8.24 0.11
N VAL A 18 0.56 -9.33 0.36
CA VAL A 18 0.40 -9.91 1.70
C VAL A 18 1.73 -10.45 2.22
N CYS A 19 2.45 -11.22 1.41
CA CYS A 19 3.78 -11.73 1.79
C CYS A 19 4.76 -10.58 2.08
N GLY A 20 4.79 -9.55 1.21
CA GLY A 20 5.62 -8.37 1.40
C GLY A 20 5.29 -7.63 2.69
N LEU A 21 4.00 -7.45 3.01
CA LEU A 21 3.58 -6.81 4.26
C LEU A 21 4.00 -7.60 5.50
N ILE A 22 3.89 -8.93 5.48
CA ILE A 22 4.31 -9.78 6.60
C ILE A 22 5.83 -9.70 6.79
N ILE A 23 6.59 -9.89 5.72
CA ILE A 23 8.07 -9.88 5.75
C ILE A 23 8.59 -8.51 6.21
N LEU A 24 8.00 -7.42 5.70
CA LEU A 24 8.44 -6.06 6.01
C LEU A 24 7.79 -5.48 7.27
N MET A 25 6.89 -6.20 7.94
CA MET A 25 6.14 -5.70 9.10
C MET A 25 7.04 -5.07 10.18
N PRO A 26 8.17 -5.68 10.59
CA PRO A 26 9.04 -5.09 11.61
C PRO A 26 9.62 -3.74 11.16
N LEU A 27 10.01 -3.64 9.89
CA LEU A 27 10.56 -2.41 9.31
C LEU A 27 9.50 -1.31 9.20
N ILE A 28 8.29 -1.67 8.75
CA ILE A 28 7.15 -0.76 8.64
C ILE A 28 6.82 -0.14 10.00
N ILE A 29 6.78 -0.95 11.07
CA ILE A 29 6.54 -0.47 12.44
C ILE A 29 7.67 0.44 12.90
N PHE A 30 8.92 0.07 12.67
CA PHE A 30 10.08 0.88 13.04
C PHE A 30 10.03 2.27 12.37
N VAL A 31 9.75 2.33 11.07
CA VAL A 31 9.59 3.59 10.33
C VAL A 31 8.40 4.39 10.87
N ALA A 32 7.25 3.75 11.11
CA ALA A 32 6.07 4.41 11.65
C ALA A 32 6.35 5.13 12.98
N ILE A 33 7.08 4.47 13.90
CA ILE A 33 7.48 5.06 15.18
C ILE A 33 8.41 6.26 14.95
N ARG A 34 9.41 6.13 14.06
CA ARG A 34 10.34 7.22 13.75
C ARG A 34 9.62 8.43 13.16
N VAL A 35 8.67 8.21 12.24
CA VAL A 35 7.86 9.26 11.65
C VAL A 35 7.02 9.95 12.72
N TYR A 36 6.35 9.19 13.59
CA TYR A 36 5.53 9.73 14.68
C TYR A 36 6.29 10.72 15.56
N PHE A 37 7.56 10.42 15.90
CA PHE A 37 8.39 11.32 16.72
C PHE A 37 8.97 12.50 15.93
N SER A 38 9.11 12.38 14.61
CA SER A 38 9.64 13.46 13.75
C SER A 38 8.57 14.41 13.21
N SER A 39 7.32 13.95 13.13
CA SER A 39 6.17 14.70 12.63
C SER A 39 5.28 15.20 13.78
N ASN A 40 4.32 16.08 13.49
CA ASN A 40 3.33 16.54 14.47
C ASN A 40 2.28 15.46 14.83
N GLY A 41 2.70 14.21 15.04
CA GLY A 41 1.86 13.07 15.44
C GLY A 41 1.16 12.33 14.30
N SER A 42 1.27 12.79 13.04
CA SER A 42 0.71 12.07 11.89
C SER A 42 1.74 11.09 11.32
N ILE A 43 1.40 9.80 11.34
CA ILE A 43 2.24 8.73 10.77
C ILE A 43 2.06 8.62 9.27
N LEU A 44 0.86 8.95 8.75
CA LEU A 44 0.51 8.72 7.36
C LEU A 44 0.05 10.00 6.66
N TYR A 45 0.62 10.27 5.50
CA TYR A 45 0.12 11.23 4.52
C TYR A 45 -0.83 10.54 3.54
N LEU A 46 -1.98 11.18 3.28
CA LEU A 46 -3.02 10.69 2.39
C LEU A 46 -2.99 11.47 1.08
N GLN A 47 -2.76 10.78 -0.04
CA GLN A 47 -2.74 11.40 -1.37
C GLN A 47 -3.77 10.77 -2.30
N GLU A 48 -4.75 11.56 -2.78
CA GLU A 48 -5.69 11.11 -3.80
C GLU A 48 -5.01 10.93 -5.17
N ARG A 49 -5.36 9.86 -5.88
CA ARG A 49 -4.96 9.58 -7.26
C ARG A 49 -6.11 8.97 -8.05
N VAL A 50 -6.12 9.22 -9.36
CA VAL A 50 -7.05 8.56 -10.29
C VAL A 50 -6.56 7.13 -10.54
N GLY A 51 -7.42 6.15 -10.27
CA GLY A 51 -7.12 4.73 -10.41
C GLY A 51 -7.85 4.06 -11.57
N TYR A 52 -8.09 2.76 -11.43
CA TYR A 52 -8.68 1.94 -12.49
C TYR A 52 -10.07 2.44 -12.91
N LYS A 53 -10.26 2.65 -14.21
CA LYS A 53 -11.49 3.20 -14.82
C LYS A 53 -11.90 4.56 -14.25
N GLY A 54 -10.93 5.41 -13.94
CA GLY A 54 -11.20 6.77 -13.43
C GLY A 54 -11.64 6.82 -11.96
N ARG A 55 -11.74 5.67 -11.27
CA ARG A 55 -12.10 5.64 -9.86
C ARG A 55 -10.94 6.15 -9.02
N LYS A 56 -11.19 7.22 -8.26
CA LYS A 56 -10.21 7.77 -7.32
C LYS A 56 -9.90 6.76 -6.22
N PHE A 57 -8.65 6.76 -5.75
CA PHE A 57 -8.21 6.04 -4.56
C PHE A 57 -7.15 6.85 -3.82
N THR A 58 -7.01 6.59 -2.53
CA THR A 58 -6.08 7.31 -1.66
C THR A 58 -4.87 6.43 -1.36
N ILE A 59 -3.68 6.94 -1.69
CA ILE A 59 -2.41 6.31 -1.32
C ILE A 59 -2.06 6.75 0.10
N LYS A 60 -1.76 5.77 0.96
CA LYS A 60 -1.19 5.98 2.30
C LYS A 60 0.32 5.95 2.19
N LYS A 61 1.00 7.01 2.62
CA LYS A 61 2.47 7.15 2.62
C LYS A 61 2.95 7.51 4.02
N PHE A 62 4.18 7.14 4.35
CA PHE A 62 4.89 7.69 5.50
C PHE A 62 5.32 9.13 5.24
#